data_AF-A0A0Q9R1J2-F1
#
_entry.id   AF-A0A0Q9R1J2-F1
#
_cell.length_a   1.000
_cell.length_b   1.000
_cell.length_c   1.000
_cell.angle_alpha   90.00
_cell.angle_beta   90.00
_cell.angle_gamma   90.00
#
_symmetry.space_group_name_H-M   'P 1'
#
loop_
_entity.id
_entity.type
_entity.pdbx_description
1 polymer ?
#
loop_
_entity_poly.entity_id
_entity_poly.type
_entity_poly.pdbx_seq_one_letter_code
_entity_poly.pdbx_strand_id
1 'polypeptide(L)'
;MADPRHKRDARSRPQLRVSIAAASVAVMATGAAVASGISASPRELAPVAGAADPAPWPSATSRPSVTPLGERRPVVSRAETRRPPGPARSEPSPAAVATRRLVRRADVQKWTTAPLNIWTRPGEKARKTGLIDALTRVTVTGRTMRGRDELVIDGRSRWVTGGYLAGRKPRPEPDAGDAGDAADGPAAGASCSNGTSVPSGVSSNIVAVHEAVCAAFPEITTYGTLRSDGEHAQGIAVDIMVSGARGWQVAEFVRDNSAALGVSYAIHARNIWSVQRAGEGWRGMEDRGSVTANHYDHVHVTTY
;
A
#
# COMPACT_ATOMS: atom_id res chain seq x y z
N MET A 1 -16.11 -51.56 56.68
CA MET A 1 -15.00 -51.36 55.71
C MET A 1 -14.11 -50.23 56.23
N ALA A 2 -12.94 -50.00 55.63
CA ALA A 2 -11.80 -49.36 56.31
C ALA A 2 -11.95 -47.86 56.65
N ASP A 3 -11.20 -47.45 57.68
CA ASP A 3 -11.02 -46.07 58.17
C ASP A 3 -10.00 -45.29 57.29
N PRO A 4 -9.93 -43.94 57.32
CA PRO A 4 -9.26 -43.14 56.28
C PRO A 4 -7.84 -42.66 56.65
N ARG A 5 -7.30 -41.75 55.82
CA ARG A 5 -6.02 -40.96 55.83
C ARG A 5 -5.17 -41.32 54.59
N HIS A 6 -4.56 -40.39 53.85
CA HIS A 6 -3.73 -39.29 54.34
C HIS A 6 -3.79 -37.99 53.51
N LYS A 7 -3.63 -36.86 54.21
CA LYS A 7 -3.25 -35.55 53.65
C LYS A 7 -1.71 -35.40 53.65
N ARG A 8 -1.12 -34.75 52.64
CA ARG A 8 0.25 -34.18 52.70
C ARG A 8 0.34 -32.86 51.93
N ASP A 9 0.55 -31.75 52.64
CA ASP A 9 0.95 -30.46 52.09
C ASP A 9 2.49 -30.33 52.09
N ALA A 10 3.11 -29.92 50.99
CA ALA A 10 4.50 -29.42 50.91
C ALA A 10 4.79 -28.83 49.52
N ARG A 11 5.65 -27.83 49.32
CA ARG A 11 6.30 -26.84 50.21
C ARG A 11 6.74 -25.63 49.35
N SER A 12 7.02 -24.48 49.97
CA SER A 12 7.27 -23.21 49.25
C SER A 12 8.75 -22.80 49.20
N ARG A 13 9.11 -21.99 48.19
CA ARG A 13 10.29 -21.07 48.12
C ARG A 13 11.68 -21.74 47.97
N PRO A 14 12.76 -20.99 47.60
CA PRO A 14 12.91 -19.53 47.55
C PRO A 14 13.23 -18.91 46.16
N GLN A 15 13.37 -17.57 46.15
CA GLN A 15 13.82 -16.77 45.01
C GLN A 15 15.34 -16.71 44.93
N LEU A 16 15.89 -16.52 43.72
CA LEU A 16 17.24 -16.00 43.50
C LEU A 16 17.15 -14.60 42.90
N ARG A 17 17.81 -13.63 43.53
CA ARG A 17 18.04 -12.29 42.99
C ARG A 17 19.43 -12.27 42.38
N VAL A 18 19.56 -11.78 41.14
CA VAL A 18 20.85 -11.50 40.51
C VAL A 18 20.86 -10.03 40.09
N SER A 19 21.62 -9.22 40.81
CA SER A 19 21.89 -7.83 40.43
C SER A 19 23.15 -7.79 39.59
N ILE A 20 23.08 -7.27 38.37
CA ILE A 20 24.26 -6.93 37.57
C ILE A 20 24.21 -5.44 37.26
N ALA A 21 25.24 -4.73 37.71
CA ALA A 21 25.55 -3.38 37.26
C ALA A 21 26.53 -3.48 36.08
N ALA A 22 26.30 -2.68 35.04
CA ALA A 22 27.25 -2.46 33.95
C ALA A 22 27.28 -0.96 33.63
N ALA A 23 28.46 -0.45 33.25
CA ALA A 23 28.72 0.99 33.19
C ALA A 23 28.81 1.53 31.76
N SER A 24 28.49 2.82 31.66
CA SER A 24 28.92 3.83 30.69
C SER A 24 29.86 3.43 29.55
N VAL A 25 29.43 3.66 28.31
CA VAL A 25 30.29 4.17 27.22
C VAL A 25 29.51 5.25 26.46
N ALA A 26 30.19 6.34 26.08
CA ALA A 26 29.62 7.40 25.25
C ALA A 26 30.13 7.31 23.80
N VAL A 27 29.33 7.76 22.83
CA VAL A 27 29.73 7.86 21.42
C VAL A 27 29.51 9.29 20.93
N MET A 28 30.47 9.82 20.17
CA MET A 28 30.51 11.22 19.75
C MET A 28 29.61 11.50 18.54
N ALA A 29 29.04 12.70 18.49
CA ALA A 29 28.31 13.21 17.33
C ALA A 29 29.24 14.04 16.42
N THR A 30 29.41 13.63 15.16
CA THR A 30 30.14 14.36 14.13
C THR A 30 29.20 14.76 12.99
N GLY A 31 28.66 15.98 13.06
CA GLY A 31 27.81 16.54 12.00
C GLY A 31 28.64 17.17 10.87
N ALA A 32 28.65 16.57 9.69
CA ALA A 32 29.25 17.13 8.49
C ALA A 32 28.17 17.72 7.56
N ALA A 33 28.05 19.05 7.52
CA ALA A 33 27.13 19.74 6.61
C ALA A 33 27.79 19.98 5.25
N VAL A 34 27.38 19.23 4.22
CA VAL A 34 27.88 19.41 2.84
C VAL A 34 26.95 20.34 2.07
N ALA A 35 27.30 21.62 2.01
CA ALA A 35 26.72 22.54 1.05
C ALA A 35 27.39 22.33 -0.32
N SER A 36 26.59 22.09 -1.36
CA SER A 36 27.05 22.09 -2.75
C SER A 36 25.88 22.46 -3.65
N GLY A 37 26.04 23.53 -4.42
CA GLY A 37 25.08 23.99 -5.41
C GLY A 37 25.77 24.25 -6.74
N ILE A 38 25.04 24.90 -7.65
CA ILE A 38 25.50 25.38 -8.96
C ILE A 38 25.77 24.25 -9.98
N SER A 39 24.85 24.12 -10.93
CA SER A 39 25.16 23.81 -12.33
C SER A 39 24.11 24.50 -13.20
N ALA A 40 24.51 24.99 -14.37
CA ALA A 40 23.82 26.06 -15.06
C ALA A 40 23.01 25.60 -16.28
N SER A 41 21.97 26.39 -16.61
CA SER A 41 21.55 26.85 -17.96
C SER A 41 21.41 25.82 -19.10
N PRO A 42 20.33 25.91 -19.91
CA PRO A 42 20.34 26.94 -20.95
C PRO A 42 18.98 27.51 -21.42
N ARG A 43 19.07 28.57 -22.26
CA ARG A 43 18.09 29.07 -23.26
C ARG A 43 16.85 29.84 -22.74
N GLU A 44 16.74 31.14 -23.05
CA GLU A 44 16.20 31.79 -24.28
C GLU A 44 14.65 31.95 -24.23
N LEU A 45 14.01 33.11 -24.46
CA LEU A 45 14.43 34.43 -25.01
C LEU A 45 13.73 35.63 -24.30
N ALA A 46 14.10 36.86 -24.68
CA ALA A 46 13.72 38.15 -24.07
C ALA A 46 12.23 38.58 -24.20
N PRO A 47 11.83 39.75 -23.66
CA PRO A 47 11.66 40.91 -24.57
C PRO A 47 11.88 42.35 -24.00
N VAL A 48 12.12 43.31 -24.91
CA VAL A 48 12.01 44.80 -24.87
C VAL A 48 12.67 45.66 -23.75
N ALA A 49 13.52 46.63 -24.14
CA ALA A 49 13.30 48.10 -24.05
C ALA A 49 14.61 48.93 -23.95
N GLY A 50 14.62 50.17 -24.48
CA GLY A 50 15.67 51.18 -24.20
C GLY A 50 16.24 51.89 -25.44
N ALA A 51 16.00 53.20 -25.58
CA ALA A 51 16.36 54.02 -26.74
C ALA A 51 17.80 54.61 -26.72
N ALA A 52 18.34 54.93 -27.90
CA ALA A 52 19.00 56.23 -28.20
C ALA A 52 19.31 56.40 -29.71
N ASP A 53 19.16 57.63 -30.22
CA ASP A 53 19.57 58.14 -31.55
C ASP A 53 20.94 58.87 -31.45
N PRO A 54 21.65 59.35 -32.52
CA PRO A 54 21.11 59.83 -33.82
C PRO A 54 21.91 59.55 -35.13
N ALA A 55 21.22 59.76 -36.27
CA ALA A 55 21.57 60.48 -37.54
C ALA A 55 23.05 60.63 -38.05
N PRO A 56 23.33 60.73 -39.39
CA PRO A 56 22.44 61.32 -40.41
C PRO A 56 22.38 60.70 -41.85
N TRP A 57 21.45 61.32 -42.60
CA TRP A 57 21.03 61.33 -44.02
C TRP A 57 22.15 61.44 -45.11
N PRO A 58 21.90 61.28 -46.44
CA PRO A 58 20.63 61.61 -47.15
C PRO A 58 20.17 60.82 -48.42
N SER A 59 18.95 61.17 -48.88
CA SER A 59 18.42 61.08 -50.26
C SER A 59 18.03 59.68 -50.83
N ALA A 60 17.00 59.51 -51.69
CA ALA A 60 16.07 60.48 -52.30
C ALA A 60 14.73 59.88 -52.85
N THR A 61 13.63 60.66 -52.68
CA THR A 61 12.52 60.90 -53.65
C THR A 61 11.35 59.89 -53.85
N SER A 62 10.17 60.49 -54.15
CA SER A 62 8.90 59.94 -54.71
C SER A 62 7.72 59.53 -53.78
N ARG A 63 6.57 60.18 -54.04
CA ARG A 63 5.16 59.99 -53.57
C ARG A 63 4.24 60.31 -54.79
N PRO A 64 2.88 60.16 -54.79
CA PRO A 64 1.92 59.78 -53.73
C PRO A 64 1.14 58.48 -54.12
N SER A 65 -0.21 58.26 -54.18
CA SER A 65 -1.43 59.07 -53.94
C SER A 65 -2.75 58.27 -53.75
N VAL A 66 -3.63 58.82 -52.89
CA VAL A 66 -5.11 58.75 -52.68
C VAL A 66 -6.00 57.50 -52.95
N THR A 67 -6.99 57.34 -52.05
CA THR A 67 -8.15 56.41 -52.09
C THR A 67 -9.48 57.13 -52.41
N PRO A 68 -10.46 56.45 -53.06
CA PRO A 68 -11.91 56.59 -52.79
C PRO A 68 -12.69 55.24 -52.89
N LEU A 69 -13.98 55.04 -52.52
CA LEU A 69 -14.93 55.64 -51.56
C LEU A 69 -16.16 54.68 -51.37
N GLY A 70 -17.02 54.90 -50.35
CA GLY A 70 -18.35 54.26 -50.19
C GLY A 70 -18.39 52.90 -49.44
N GLU A 71 -19.49 52.47 -48.81
CA GLU A 71 -20.79 53.10 -48.51
C GLU A 71 -21.41 52.45 -47.23
N ARG A 72 -22.32 53.13 -46.51
CA ARG A 72 -22.95 52.61 -45.26
C ARG A 72 -24.46 52.42 -45.41
N ARG A 73 -25.02 51.35 -44.83
CA ARG A 73 -26.47 51.19 -44.57
C ARG A 73 -26.70 50.84 -43.08
N PRO A 74 -27.72 51.42 -42.41
CA PRO A 74 -28.02 51.11 -41.01
C PRO A 74 -28.91 49.86 -40.87
N VAL A 75 -28.84 49.18 -39.73
CA VAL A 75 -29.79 48.14 -39.30
C VAL A 75 -30.25 48.45 -37.88
N VAL A 76 -31.56 48.26 -37.63
CA VAL A 76 -32.26 48.76 -36.44
C VAL A 76 -32.11 47.82 -35.24
N SER A 77 -31.90 48.39 -34.06
CA SER A 77 -31.88 47.66 -32.78
C SER A 77 -33.22 47.00 -32.47
N ARG A 78 -33.20 45.71 -32.10
CA ARG A 78 -34.28 45.06 -31.36
C ARG A 78 -33.74 44.59 -30.00
N ALA A 79 -34.04 45.35 -28.95
CA ALA A 79 -33.75 44.94 -27.59
C ALA A 79 -34.79 43.89 -27.16
N GLU A 80 -34.36 42.64 -27.03
CA GLU A 80 -35.21 41.52 -26.61
C GLU A 80 -34.64 40.94 -25.32
N THR A 81 -35.47 40.90 -24.27
CA THR A 81 -35.05 40.62 -22.89
C THR A 81 -34.74 39.13 -22.66
N ARG A 82 -33.59 38.69 -23.19
CA ARG A 82 -33.03 37.36 -22.95
C ARG A 82 -32.76 37.16 -21.46
N ARG A 83 -33.71 36.49 -20.78
CA ARG A 83 -33.48 35.83 -19.50
C ARG A 83 -32.21 34.97 -19.64
N PRO A 84 -31.19 35.12 -18.77
CA PRO A 84 -29.94 34.40 -18.94
C PRO A 84 -30.20 32.89 -18.93
N PRO A 85 -29.53 32.10 -19.79
CA PRO A 85 -29.65 30.65 -19.74
C PRO A 85 -29.20 30.17 -18.36
N GLY A 86 -30.04 29.36 -17.69
CA GLY A 86 -29.61 28.63 -16.50
C GLY A 86 -28.38 27.77 -16.81
N PRO A 87 -27.54 27.45 -15.82
CA PRO A 87 -26.23 26.87 -16.03
C PRO A 87 -26.31 25.64 -16.94
N ALA A 88 -25.79 25.80 -18.17
CA ALA A 88 -25.89 24.78 -19.20
C ALA A 88 -25.25 23.49 -18.68
N ARG A 89 -26.03 22.41 -18.60
CA ARG A 89 -25.51 21.08 -18.26
C ARG A 89 -24.49 20.70 -19.34
N SER A 90 -23.21 20.88 -19.03
CA SER A 90 -22.11 20.61 -19.95
C SER A 90 -22.27 19.22 -20.56
N GLU A 91 -22.27 19.15 -21.89
CA GLU A 91 -22.43 17.85 -22.54
C GLU A 91 -21.29 16.91 -22.12
N PRO A 92 -21.61 15.64 -21.84
CA PRO A 92 -20.60 14.70 -21.37
C PRO A 92 -19.59 14.42 -22.49
N SER A 93 -18.30 14.52 -22.17
CA SER A 93 -17.23 14.30 -23.15
C SER A 93 -17.36 12.96 -23.89
N PRO A 94 -16.90 12.85 -25.14
CA PRO A 94 -16.98 11.60 -25.91
C PRO A 94 -16.42 10.38 -25.17
N ALA A 95 -15.34 10.55 -24.39
CA ALA A 95 -14.78 9.50 -23.53
C ALA A 95 -15.73 9.05 -22.40
N ALA A 96 -16.52 9.96 -21.82
CA ALA A 96 -17.53 9.64 -20.80
C ALA A 96 -18.81 9.02 -21.40
N VAL A 97 -19.14 9.33 -22.66
CA VAL A 97 -20.19 8.63 -23.43
C VAL A 97 -19.72 7.21 -23.77
N ALA A 98 -18.53 7.05 -24.35
CA ALA A 98 -17.95 5.75 -24.68
C ALA A 98 -17.80 4.84 -23.46
N THR A 99 -17.28 5.35 -22.34
CA THR A 99 -17.17 4.59 -21.08
C THR A 99 -18.55 4.10 -20.61
N ARG A 100 -19.60 4.93 -20.66
CA ARG A 100 -20.97 4.50 -20.28
C ARG A 100 -21.59 3.52 -21.28
N ARG A 101 -21.24 3.58 -22.57
CA ARG A 101 -21.65 2.56 -23.56
C ARG A 101 -21.03 1.19 -23.27
N LEU A 102 -19.79 1.15 -22.81
CA LEU A 102 -19.10 -0.09 -22.42
C LEU A 102 -19.61 -0.62 -21.08
N VAL A 103 -19.73 0.23 -20.05
CA VAL A 103 -20.30 -0.15 -18.73
C VAL A 103 -21.73 -0.71 -18.86
N ARG A 104 -22.55 -0.22 -19.81
CA ARG A 104 -23.89 -0.76 -20.11
C ARG A 104 -23.91 -2.06 -20.93
N ARG A 105 -22.76 -2.49 -21.46
CA ARG A 105 -22.62 -3.68 -22.33
C ARG A 105 -21.69 -4.75 -21.73
N ALA A 106 -21.09 -4.49 -20.58
CA ALA A 106 -20.19 -5.42 -19.91
C ALA A 106 -21.00 -6.57 -19.30
N ASP A 107 -20.78 -7.76 -19.85
CA ASP A 107 -21.39 -9.04 -19.49
C ASP A 107 -20.33 -10.06 -19.02
N VAL A 108 -19.11 -9.96 -19.56
CA VAL A 108 -17.94 -10.77 -19.21
C VAL A 108 -17.69 -10.75 -17.70
N GLN A 109 -17.77 -11.94 -17.09
CA GLN A 109 -17.42 -12.15 -15.69
C GLN A 109 -15.98 -12.66 -15.56
N LYS A 110 -15.30 -12.20 -14.51
CA LYS A 110 -14.02 -12.71 -14.03
C LYS A 110 -14.08 -12.92 -12.52
N TRP A 111 -13.02 -13.49 -11.95
CA TRP A 111 -12.85 -13.69 -10.51
C TRP A 111 -11.59 -12.97 -10.03
N THR A 112 -11.68 -12.31 -8.88
CA THR A 112 -10.50 -11.74 -8.20
C THR A 112 -9.61 -12.86 -7.67
N THR A 113 -8.28 -12.74 -7.88
CA THR A 113 -7.29 -13.69 -7.32
C THR A 113 -6.80 -13.28 -5.93
N ALA A 114 -6.92 -12.01 -5.57
CA ALA A 114 -6.53 -11.42 -4.29
C ALA A 114 -7.52 -10.30 -3.89
N PRO A 115 -7.49 -9.77 -2.65
CA PRO A 115 -8.31 -8.62 -2.27
C PRO A 115 -7.82 -7.34 -2.95
N LEU A 116 -8.67 -6.68 -3.74
CA LEU A 116 -8.29 -5.53 -4.58
C LEU A 116 -8.88 -4.22 -4.06
N ASN A 117 -8.02 -3.21 -3.90
CA ASN A 117 -8.46 -1.85 -3.64
C ASN A 117 -9.30 -1.32 -4.82
N ILE A 118 -10.49 -0.77 -4.55
CA ILE A 118 -11.41 -0.22 -5.57
C ILE A 118 -11.15 1.28 -5.75
N TRP A 119 -11.00 1.76 -6.98
CA TRP A 119 -10.61 3.15 -7.28
C TRP A 119 -11.55 3.86 -8.26
N THR A 120 -11.61 5.19 -8.14
CA THR A 120 -12.42 6.09 -8.99
C THR A 120 -11.92 6.26 -10.43
N ARG A 121 -10.64 6.02 -10.72
CA ARG A 121 -10.00 6.18 -12.04
C ARG A 121 -8.61 5.49 -12.05
N PRO A 122 -7.90 5.37 -13.19
CA PRO A 122 -6.63 4.64 -13.25
C PRO A 122 -5.33 5.46 -13.07
N GLY A 123 -5.36 6.80 -12.97
CA GLY A 123 -4.15 7.65 -12.81
C GLY A 123 -3.93 8.16 -11.37
N GLU A 124 -2.78 8.78 -11.07
CA GLU A 124 -2.35 9.13 -9.68
C GLU A 124 -3.44 9.85 -8.86
N LYS A 125 -4.23 10.72 -9.50
CA LYS A 125 -5.31 11.50 -8.84
C LYS A 125 -6.46 10.62 -8.30
N ALA A 126 -6.40 9.30 -8.45
CA ALA A 126 -7.42 8.34 -8.04
C ALA A 126 -7.66 8.34 -6.52
N ARG A 127 -8.94 8.44 -6.14
CA ARG A 127 -9.41 8.14 -4.79
C ARG A 127 -9.82 6.66 -4.71
N LYS A 128 -9.38 5.97 -3.65
CA LYS A 128 -9.92 4.67 -3.21
C LYS A 128 -11.39 4.87 -2.76
N THR A 129 -12.24 3.89 -3.01
CA THR A 129 -13.67 3.90 -2.61
C THR A 129 -14.10 2.64 -1.86
N GLY A 130 -13.20 1.69 -1.64
CA GLY A 130 -13.49 0.43 -0.96
C GLY A 130 -12.40 -0.63 -1.21
N LEU A 131 -12.71 -1.85 -0.78
CA LEU A 131 -11.99 -3.08 -1.06
C LEU A 131 -13.00 -4.04 -1.72
N ILE A 132 -12.53 -4.97 -2.54
CA ILE A 132 -13.28 -6.16 -2.94
C ILE A 132 -12.41 -7.38 -2.63
N ASP A 133 -12.99 -8.43 -2.07
CA ASP A 133 -12.21 -9.56 -1.53
C ASP A 133 -11.69 -10.49 -2.63
N ALA A 134 -10.79 -11.40 -2.26
CA ALA A 134 -10.36 -12.50 -3.12
C ALA A 134 -11.55 -13.42 -3.47
N LEU A 135 -11.40 -14.22 -4.53
CA LEU A 135 -12.39 -15.21 -4.96
C LEU A 135 -13.81 -14.65 -5.20
N THR A 136 -13.92 -13.35 -5.46
CA THR A 136 -15.17 -12.63 -5.72
C THR A 136 -15.40 -12.49 -7.22
N ARG A 137 -16.62 -12.77 -7.68
CA ARG A 137 -16.99 -12.66 -9.10
C ARG A 137 -17.31 -11.21 -9.47
N VAL A 138 -16.68 -10.70 -10.52
CA VAL A 138 -16.77 -9.31 -10.99
C VAL A 138 -17.08 -9.22 -12.48
N THR A 139 -17.87 -8.22 -12.86
CA THR A 139 -18.12 -7.89 -14.26
C THR A 139 -17.04 -6.92 -14.76
N VAL A 140 -16.41 -7.22 -15.90
CA VAL A 140 -15.29 -6.44 -16.46
C VAL A 140 -15.69 -5.78 -17.78
N THR A 141 -15.20 -4.56 -18.06
CA THR A 141 -15.44 -3.90 -19.36
C THR A 141 -14.43 -4.29 -20.45
N GLY A 142 -13.42 -5.09 -20.08
CA GLY A 142 -12.28 -5.44 -20.94
C GLY A 142 -11.23 -4.33 -21.11
N ARG A 143 -11.38 -3.18 -20.44
CA ARG A 143 -10.39 -2.08 -20.50
C ARG A 143 -9.33 -2.18 -19.41
N THR A 144 -8.07 -2.19 -19.84
CA THR A 144 -6.91 -1.96 -18.99
C THR A 144 -6.32 -0.58 -19.32
N MET A 145 -6.00 0.23 -18.31
CA MET A 145 -5.27 1.50 -18.46
C MET A 145 -4.36 1.73 -17.26
N ARG A 146 -3.11 2.16 -17.48
CA ARG A 146 -2.12 2.46 -16.42
C ARG A 146 -1.99 1.36 -15.36
N GLY A 147 -1.85 0.11 -15.81
CA GLY A 147 -1.71 -1.07 -14.94
C GLY A 147 -2.95 -1.42 -14.12
N ARG A 148 -4.14 -0.95 -14.53
CA ARG A 148 -5.40 -1.15 -13.81
C ARG A 148 -6.52 -1.58 -14.75
N ASP A 149 -7.34 -2.53 -14.29
CA ASP A 149 -8.47 -3.08 -15.03
C ASP A 149 -9.80 -2.42 -14.61
N GLU A 150 -10.70 -2.21 -15.57
CA GLU A 150 -12.01 -1.58 -15.33
C GLU A 150 -13.11 -2.61 -15.04
N LEU A 151 -13.72 -2.45 -13.87
CA LEU A 151 -14.88 -3.20 -13.38
C LEU A 151 -16.17 -2.38 -13.54
N VAL A 152 -17.30 -3.08 -13.59
CA VAL A 152 -18.63 -2.51 -13.37
C VAL A 152 -19.09 -2.87 -11.96
N ILE A 153 -19.31 -1.85 -11.13
CA ILE A 153 -19.87 -1.97 -9.77
C ILE A 153 -20.99 -0.93 -9.65
N ASP A 154 -22.19 -1.37 -9.24
CA ASP A 154 -23.42 -0.55 -9.16
C ASP A 154 -23.76 0.19 -10.46
N GLY A 155 -23.49 -0.42 -11.62
CA GLY A 155 -23.66 0.20 -12.94
C GLY A 155 -22.68 1.35 -13.22
N ARG A 156 -21.57 1.46 -12.47
CA ARG A 156 -20.56 2.51 -12.57
C ARG A 156 -19.18 1.90 -12.85
N SER A 157 -18.37 2.62 -13.63
CA SER A 157 -16.94 2.33 -13.79
C SER A 157 -16.23 2.39 -12.43
N ARG A 158 -15.39 1.39 -12.17
CA ARG A 158 -14.39 1.33 -11.09
C ARG A 158 -13.12 0.69 -11.62
N TRP A 159 -12.00 0.94 -10.94
CA TRP A 159 -10.69 0.47 -11.36
C TRP A 159 -10.02 -0.31 -10.24
N VAL A 160 -9.41 -1.45 -10.56
CA VAL A 160 -8.61 -2.29 -9.65
C VAL A 160 -7.21 -2.49 -10.22
N THR A 161 -6.25 -2.99 -9.42
CA THR A 161 -4.92 -3.36 -9.94
C THR A 161 -5.07 -4.45 -11.00
N GLY A 162 -4.42 -4.28 -12.16
CA GLY A 162 -4.51 -5.22 -13.27
C GLY A 162 -3.75 -6.51 -13.01
N GLY A 163 -4.11 -7.58 -13.73
CA GLY A 163 -3.47 -8.90 -13.62
C GLY A 163 -4.10 -9.83 -12.57
N TYR A 164 -4.79 -9.30 -11.56
CA TYR A 164 -5.43 -10.07 -10.49
C TYR A 164 -6.87 -10.56 -10.84
N LEU A 165 -7.15 -10.80 -12.12
CA LEU A 165 -8.49 -11.12 -12.64
C LEU A 165 -8.47 -12.36 -13.56
N ALA A 166 -8.86 -13.51 -13.00
CA ALA A 166 -8.91 -14.81 -13.68
C ALA A 166 -10.25 -15.05 -14.40
N GLY A 167 -10.24 -15.76 -15.53
CA GLY A 167 -11.46 -16.14 -16.27
C GLY A 167 -12.23 -17.32 -15.66
N ARG A 168 -11.54 -18.18 -14.91
CA ARG A 168 -12.11 -19.26 -14.07
C ARG A 168 -11.98 -18.86 -12.60
N LYS A 169 -12.85 -19.38 -11.71
CA LYS A 169 -12.65 -19.19 -10.26
C LYS A 169 -11.29 -19.81 -9.89
N PRO A 170 -10.36 -19.08 -9.27
CA PRO A 170 -9.17 -19.69 -8.70
C PRO A 170 -9.61 -20.73 -7.67
N ARG A 171 -8.98 -21.91 -7.71
CA ARG A 171 -8.89 -22.74 -6.51
C ARG A 171 -7.80 -22.10 -5.64
N PRO A 172 -7.85 -22.19 -4.30
CA PRO A 172 -6.59 -22.20 -3.56
C PRO A 172 -5.73 -23.33 -4.14
N GLU A 173 -4.51 -23.03 -4.57
CA GLU A 173 -3.63 -24.01 -5.20
C GLU A 173 -2.84 -24.75 -4.11
N PRO A 174 -2.93 -26.08 -4.03
CA PRO A 174 -2.03 -26.87 -3.17
C PRO A 174 -0.68 -27.10 -3.86
N ASP A 175 0.33 -27.21 -3.02
CA ASP A 175 1.65 -27.82 -3.19
C ASP A 175 2.66 -27.23 -4.19
N ALA A 176 3.78 -26.80 -3.60
CA ALA A 176 5.10 -26.86 -4.20
C ALA A 176 6.04 -27.75 -3.36
N GLY A 177 5.72 -29.05 -3.27
CA GLY A 177 6.67 -30.12 -2.93
C GLY A 177 7.17 -30.24 -1.49
N ASP A 178 6.76 -31.32 -0.83
CA ASP A 178 7.48 -32.01 0.27
C ASP A 178 7.80 -31.17 1.53
N ALA A 179 6.76 -30.91 2.33
CA ALA A 179 6.88 -30.75 3.77
C ALA A 179 5.69 -31.46 4.42
N GLY A 180 5.94 -32.57 5.12
CA GLY A 180 4.90 -33.46 5.66
C GLY A 180 4.07 -32.84 6.80
N ASP A 181 2.88 -33.42 6.99
CA ASP A 181 2.07 -33.36 8.21
C ASP A 181 1.75 -31.95 8.78
N ALA A 182 1.52 -30.99 7.89
CA ALA A 182 0.76 -29.78 8.22
C ALA A 182 -0.72 -30.14 8.46
N ALA A 183 -1.03 -30.57 9.70
CA ALA A 183 -2.38 -30.90 10.15
C ALA A 183 -3.35 -29.70 10.08
N ASP A 184 -4.66 -29.97 10.19
CA ASP A 184 -5.74 -28.98 10.08
C ASP A 184 -5.43 -27.66 10.81
N GLY A 185 -5.30 -26.59 10.03
CA GLY A 185 -4.65 -25.36 10.46
C GLY A 185 -5.31 -24.68 11.68
N PRO A 186 -4.53 -24.18 12.65
CA PRO A 186 -5.06 -23.61 13.87
C PRO A 186 -5.84 -22.31 13.61
N ALA A 187 -7.16 -22.37 13.83
CA ALA A 187 -7.98 -21.16 13.99
C ALA A 187 -7.58 -20.39 15.26
N ALA A 188 -7.95 -19.10 15.33
CA ALA A 188 -7.66 -18.26 16.49
C ALA A 188 -8.19 -18.89 17.80
N GLY A 189 -7.29 -19.09 18.77
CA GLY A 189 -7.55 -19.81 20.03
C GLY A 189 -6.88 -21.18 20.15
N ALA A 190 -6.01 -21.58 19.22
CA ALA A 190 -5.18 -22.78 19.36
C ALA A 190 -4.00 -22.54 20.32
N SER A 191 -3.86 -23.37 21.36
CA SER A 191 -2.79 -23.23 22.36
C SER A 191 -1.41 -23.63 21.82
N CYS A 192 -0.39 -22.82 22.10
CA CYS A 192 1.01 -23.14 21.81
C CYS A 192 1.46 -24.47 22.46
N SER A 193 1.97 -25.41 21.66
CA SER A 193 2.29 -26.78 22.09
C SER A 193 3.72 -26.98 22.58
N ASN A 194 4.67 -26.11 22.20
CA ASN A 194 6.09 -26.26 22.53
C ASN A 194 6.53 -25.62 23.87
N GLY A 195 5.58 -25.06 24.63
CA GLY A 195 5.83 -24.47 25.94
C GLY A 195 6.44 -23.07 25.94
N THR A 196 6.61 -22.44 24.77
CA THR A 196 6.97 -21.01 24.71
C THR A 196 5.79 -20.10 25.06
N SER A 197 6.08 -18.84 25.40
CA SER A 197 5.08 -17.81 25.69
C SER A 197 5.66 -16.41 25.43
N VAL A 198 4.78 -15.43 25.21
CA VAL A 198 5.15 -14.01 25.10
C VAL A 198 4.95 -13.25 26.42
N PRO A 199 5.71 -12.16 26.68
CA PRO A 199 5.56 -11.39 27.91
C PRO A 199 4.20 -10.68 28.01
N SER A 200 3.66 -10.55 29.23
CA SER A 200 2.34 -9.93 29.49
C SER A 200 2.23 -8.41 29.22
N GLY A 201 3.19 -7.82 28.50
CA GLY A 201 3.18 -6.42 28.07
C GLY A 201 2.94 -6.24 26.56
N VAL A 202 2.73 -7.34 25.82
CA VAL A 202 2.37 -7.30 24.39
C VAL A 202 0.84 -7.20 24.19
N SER A 203 0.40 -6.85 22.98
CA SER A 203 -1.02 -6.83 22.62
C SER A 203 -1.62 -8.24 22.58
N SER A 204 -2.94 -8.35 22.74
CA SER A 204 -3.67 -9.62 22.54
C SER A 204 -3.47 -10.20 21.14
N ASN A 205 -3.23 -9.35 20.15
CA ASN A 205 -2.97 -9.76 18.78
C ASN A 205 -1.58 -10.42 18.65
N ILE A 206 -0.57 -9.94 19.40
CA ILE A 206 0.75 -10.59 19.46
C ILE A 206 0.71 -11.91 20.23
N VAL A 207 -0.13 -12.04 21.26
CA VAL A 207 -0.42 -13.35 21.88
C VAL A 207 -1.00 -14.30 20.84
N ALA A 208 -2.04 -13.89 20.10
CA ALA A 208 -2.67 -14.72 19.07
C ALA A 208 -1.71 -15.11 17.93
N VAL A 209 -0.83 -14.20 17.49
CA VAL A 209 0.23 -14.50 16.49
C VAL A 209 1.20 -15.54 17.02
N HIS A 210 1.70 -15.39 18.26
CA HIS A 210 2.58 -16.38 18.88
C HIS A 210 1.90 -17.75 19.02
N GLU A 211 0.68 -17.78 19.54
CA GLU A 211 -0.10 -19.01 19.75
C GLU A 211 -0.34 -19.76 18.43
N ALA A 212 -0.84 -19.07 17.40
CA ALA A 212 -1.12 -19.68 16.10
C ALA A 212 0.15 -20.14 15.36
N VAL A 213 1.24 -19.35 15.41
CA VAL A 213 2.53 -19.74 14.80
C VAL A 213 3.16 -20.90 15.56
N CYS A 214 3.15 -20.91 16.90
CA CYS A 214 3.64 -22.03 17.69
C CYS A 214 2.84 -23.32 17.46
N ALA A 215 1.51 -23.22 17.28
CA ALA A 215 0.67 -24.37 16.97
C ALA A 215 0.92 -24.96 15.57
N ALA A 216 1.21 -24.11 14.57
CA ALA A 216 1.49 -24.54 13.19
C ALA A 216 2.97 -24.91 12.93
N PHE A 217 3.90 -24.33 13.69
CA PHE A 217 5.35 -24.48 13.52
C PHE A 217 6.03 -24.73 14.89
N PRO A 218 5.77 -25.88 15.54
CA PRO A 218 6.17 -26.14 16.91
C PRO A 218 7.69 -26.23 17.12
N GLU A 219 8.49 -26.35 16.07
CA GLU A 219 9.95 -26.24 16.14
C GLU A 219 10.45 -24.80 16.43
N ILE A 220 9.62 -23.79 16.19
CA ILE A 220 9.99 -22.38 16.39
C ILE A 220 9.81 -22.01 17.87
N THR A 221 10.95 -21.93 18.56
CA THR A 221 11.03 -21.73 20.02
C THR A 221 11.51 -20.35 20.45
N THR A 222 11.84 -19.45 19.53
CA THR A 222 12.40 -18.12 19.85
C THR A 222 11.62 -16.99 19.16
N TYR A 223 11.17 -16.03 19.96
CA TYR A 223 10.33 -14.89 19.55
C TYR A 223 10.82 -13.60 20.23
N GLY A 224 11.24 -12.61 19.45
CA GLY A 224 11.54 -11.26 19.96
C GLY A 224 10.27 -10.42 20.04
N THR A 225 9.96 -9.79 21.17
CA THR A 225 8.71 -9.02 21.34
C THR A 225 8.97 -7.60 21.86
N LEU A 226 9.14 -7.42 23.17
CA LEU A 226 9.33 -6.10 23.77
C LEU A 226 10.79 -5.63 23.62
N ARG A 227 10.98 -4.46 23.00
CA ARG A 227 12.27 -3.75 22.85
C ARG A 227 12.03 -2.25 23.05
N SER A 228 13.08 -1.43 23.18
CA SER A 228 12.97 0.00 23.45
C SER A 228 12.82 0.89 22.21
N ASP A 229 12.42 0.30 21.07
CA ASP A 229 12.36 0.95 19.76
C ASP A 229 11.12 0.53 18.94
N GLY A 230 10.70 1.40 18.02
CA GLY A 230 9.67 1.13 17.01
C GLY A 230 8.33 0.60 17.55
N GLU A 231 7.77 -0.35 16.82
CA GLU A 231 6.52 -1.07 17.11
C GLU A 231 6.69 -2.07 18.28
N HIS A 232 7.92 -2.49 18.55
CA HIS A 232 8.27 -3.36 19.69
C HIS A 232 8.14 -2.64 21.04
N ALA A 233 8.43 -1.34 21.08
CA ALA A 233 8.20 -0.49 22.27
C ALA A 233 6.71 -0.27 22.57
N GLN A 234 5.85 -0.50 21.58
CA GLN A 234 4.39 -0.40 21.71
C GLN A 234 3.74 -1.75 22.04
N GLY A 235 4.51 -2.85 22.08
CA GLY A 235 4.00 -4.20 22.33
C GLY A 235 3.15 -4.79 21.19
N ILE A 236 3.16 -4.17 20.01
CA ILE A 236 2.35 -4.58 18.84
C ILE A 236 3.18 -5.28 17.76
N ALA A 237 4.42 -5.70 18.06
CA ALA A 237 5.29 -6.37 17.11
C ALA A 237 5.97 -7.64 17.68
N VAL A 238 6.23 -8.60 16.80
CA VAL A 238 6.97 -9.83 17.09
C VAL A 238 7.92 -10.19 15.94
N ASP A 239 9.17 -10.50 16.31
CA ASP A 239 10.21 -11.06 15.46
C ASP A 239 10.23 -12.58 15.67
N ILE A 240 9.66 -13.33 14.74
CA ILE A 240 9.63 -14.80 14.77
C ILE A 240 10.96 -15.30 14.21
N MET A 241 11.81 -15.90 15.04
CA MET A 241 13.22 -16.15 14.70
C MET A 241 13.40 -17.39 13.83
N VAL A 242 13.09 -17.24 12.54
CA VAL A 242 13.19 -18.29 11.53
C VAL A 242 13.52 -17.70 10.14
N SER A 243 14.26 -18.45 9.33
CA SER A 243 14.86 -17.97 8.09
C SER A 243 14.60 -18.88 6.89
N GLY A 244 14.98 -18.41 5.69
CA GLY A 244 14.93 -19.20 4.46
C GLY A 244 13.52 -19.68 4.08
N ALA A 245 13.40 -20.92 3.61
CA ALA A 245 12.14 -21.48 3.15
C ALA A 245 11.07 -21.58 4.26
N ARG A 246 11.45 -21.95 5.49
CA ARG A 246 10.53 -22.00 6.64
C ARG A 246 10.10 -20.59 7.06
N GLY A 247 10.97 -19.58 6.95
CA GLY A 247 10.60 -18.17 7.10
C GLY A 247 9.51 -17.73 6.11
N TRP A 248 9.62 -18.10 4.84
CA TRP A 248 8.55 -17.86 3.87
C TRP A 248 7.25 -18.61 4.17
N GLN A 249 7.31 -19.86 4.64
CA GLN A 249 6.13 -20.63 5.07
C GLN A 249 5.39 -19.94 6.22
N VAL A 250 6.12 -19.44 7.23
CA VAL A 250 5.56 -18.66 8.34
C VAL A 250 4.99 -17.31 7.87
N ALA A 251 5.71 -16.61 6.99
CA ALA A 251 5.30 -15.31 6.49
C ALA A 251 3.99 -15.38 5.67
N GLU A 252 3.81 -16.42 4.86
CA GLU A 252 2.55 -16.70 4.16
C GLU A 252 1.44 -17.12 5.12
N PHE A 253 1.70 -18.00 6.09
CA PHE A 253 0.72 -18.39 7.12
C PHE A 253 0.18 -17.18 7.91
N VAL A 254 1.07 -16.28 8.34
CA VAL A 254 0.70 -15.04 9.06
C VAL A 254 -0.12 -14.10 8.16
N ARG A 255 0.23 -14.01 6.87
CA ARG A 255 -0.50 -13.21 5.88
C ARG A 255 -1.91 -13.77 5.64
N ASP A 256 -2.06 -15.06 5.42
CA ASP A 256 -3.36 -15.64 5.07
C ASP A 256 -4.31 -15.69 6.28
N ASN A 257 -3.77 -15.80 7.51
CA ASN A 257 -4.53 -15.65 8.76
C ASN A 257 -4.63 -14.21 9.28
N SER A 258 -4.15 -13.20 8.54
CA SER A 258 -3.93 -11.84 9.04
C SER A 258 -5.15 -11.18 9.68
N ALA A 259 -6.35 -11.46 9.16
CA ALA A 259 -7.60 -10.90 9.64
C ALA A 259 -8.04 -11.45 11.01
N ALA A 260 -7.72 -12.73 11.29
CA ALA A 260 -7.98 -13.36 12.58
C ALA A 260 -6.89 -13.01 13.62
N LEU A 261 -5.66 -12.77 13.17
CA LEU A 261 -4.50 -12.44 13.99
C LEU A 261 -4.30 -10.93 14.21
N GLY A 262 -5.18 -10.08 13.70
CA GLY A 262 -5.10 -8.62 13.84
C GLY A 262 -3.86 -7.99 13.19
N VAL A 263 -3.26 -8.64 12.18
CA VAL A 263 -2.00 -8.21 11.56
C VAL A 263 -2.20 -6.96 10.69
N SER A 264 -1.32 -5.97 10.85
CA SER A 264 -1.22 -4.77 10.03
C SER A 264 -0.24 -4.95 8.87
N TYR A 265 0.95 -5.50 9.17
CA TYR A 265 1.97 -5.85 8.16
C TYR A 265 2.92 -6.96 8.63
N ALA A 266 3.60 -7.58 7.66
CA ALA A 266 4.67 -8.55 7.90
C ALA A 266 5.86 -8.26 6.98
N ILE A 267 7.08 -8.58 7.43
CA ILE A 267 8.34 -8.38 6.71
C ILE A 267 9.20 -9.64 6.80
N HIS A 268 9.67 -10.13 5.65
CA HIS A 268 10.66 -11.20 5.56
C HIS A 268 11.53 -11.05 4.30
N ALA A 269 12.80 -11.44 4.39
CA ALA A 269 13.74 -11.53 3.26
C ALA A 269 13.74 -10.31 2.33
N ARG A 270 13.79 -9.11 2.92
CA ARG A 270 13.72 -7.78 2.28
C ARG A 270 12.43 -7.52 1.46
N ASN A 271 11.32 -8.12 1.86
CA ASN A 271 9.99 -7.87 1.30
C ASN A 271 8.99 -7.54 2.41
N ILE A 272 8.07 -6.61 2.14
CA ILE A 272 6.96 -6.24 3.03
C ILE A 272 5.61 -6.51 2.37
N TRP A 273 4.75 -7.21 3.10
CA TRP A 273 3.32 -7.31 2.84
C TRP A 273 2.55 -6.52 3.91
N SER A 274 1.42 -5.92 3.56
CA SER A 274 0.58 -5.22 4.54
C SER A 274 -0.90 -5.21 4.14
N VAL A 275 -1.82 -5.29 5.11
CA VAL A 275 -3.27 -5.33 4.87
C VAL A 275 -3.74 -4.14 4.02
N GLN A 276 -3.21 -2.95 4.27
CA GLN A 276 -3.53 -1.73 3.50
C GLN A 276 -3.22 -1.87 1.99
N ARG A 277 -2.19 -2.65 1.65
CA ARG A 277 -1.67 -2.89 0.28
C ARG A 277 -1.71 -4.38 -0.11
N ALA A 278 -2.60 -5.18 0.49
CA ALA A 278 -2.57 -6.64 0.36
C ALA A 278 -2.67 -7.14 -1.09
N GLY A 279 -3.49 -6.47 -1.92
CA GLY A 279 -3.63 -6.72 -3.36
C GLY A 279 -2.44 -6.28 -4.23
N GLU A 280 -1.31 -5.91 -3.64
CA GLU A 280 -0.01 -5.77 -4.31
C GLU A 280 0.93 -6.95 -3.96
N GLY A 281 0.53 -7.86 -3.06
CA GLY A 281 1.35 -8.96 -2.58
C GLY A 281 2.55 -8.50 -1.75
N TRP A 282 3.60 -9.31 -1.76
CA TRP A 282 4.91 -8.96 -1.20
C TRP A 282 5.60 -7.92 -2.07
N ARG A 283 6.07 -6.84 -1.44
CA ARG A 283 6.73 -5.73 -2.12
C ARG A 283 8.17 -5.65 -1.67
N GLY A 284 9.11 -5.71 -2.62
CA GLY A 284 10.53 -5.55 -2.35
C GLY A 284 10.84 -4.22 -1.66
N MET A 285 11.76 -4.25 -0.71
CA MET A 285 12.27 -3.09 0.02
C MET A 285 13.70 -2.75 -0.44
N GLU A 286 14.09 -1.51 -0.16
CA GLU A 286 15.48 -1.05 -0.30
C GLU A 286 16.39 -1.79 0.69
N ASP A 287 17.68 -1.88 0.35
CA ASP A 287 18.68 -2.52 1.22
C ASP A 287 18.99 -1.65 2.43
N ARG A 288 18.85 -2.24 3.62
CA ARG A 288 19.08 -1.60 4.92
C ARG A 288 20.45 -1.95 5.53
N GLY A 289 21.33 -2.60 4.78
CA GLY A 289 22.75 -2.77 5.11
C GLY A 289 23.12 -3.91 6.06
N SER A 290 22.17 -4.76 6.48
CA SER A 290 22.49 -5.97 7.27
C SER A 290 21.46 -7.08 7.09
N VAL A 291 21.82 -8.31 7.48
CA VAL A 291 20.93 -9.50 7.44
C VAL A 291 19.64 -9.22 8.22
N THR A 292 19.78 -8.74 9.46
CA THR A 292 18.66 -8.46 10.37
C THR A 292 17.86 -7.23 9.96
N ALA A 293 18.49 -6.14 9.52
CA ALA A 293 17.75 -4.95 9.05
C ALA A 293 16.94 -5.26 7.77
N ASN A 294 17.40 -6.22 6.96
CA ASN A 294 16.69 -6.77 5.80
C ASN A 294 15.81 -7.99 6.14
N HIS A 295 15.71 -8.43 7.40
CA HIS A 295 14.80 -9.49 7.86
C HIS A 295 15.04 -10.85 7.17
N TYR A 296 16.30 -11.20 6.90
CA TYR A 296 16.65 -12.52 6.32
C TYR A 296 16.76 -13.63 7.38
N ASP A 297 16.91 -13.26 8.66
CA ASP A 297 17.09 -14.13 9.83
C ASP A 297 15.81 -14.32 10.68
N HIS A 298 14.75 -13.56 10.41
CA HIS A 298 13.47 -13.62 11.11
C HIS A 298 12.28 -13.21 10.21
N VAL A 299 11.06 -13.55 10.62
CA VAL A 299 9.82 -12.98 10.10
C VAL A 299 9.30 -11.96 11.11
N HIS A 300 9.29 -10.68 10.75
CA HIS A 300 8.72 -9.63 11.60
C HIS A 300 7.22 -9.47 11.29
N VAL A 301 6.41 -9.31 12.32
CA VAL A 301 4.97 -9.12 12.23
C VAL A 301 4.55 -7.97 13.15
N THR A 302 3.80 -7.01 12.62
CA THR A 302 3.18 -5.92 13.40
C THR A 302 1.66 -6.01 13.30
N THR A 303 0.98 -5.84 14.44
CA THR A 303 -0.49 -5.89 14.57
C THR A 303 -1.11 -4.50 14.63
N TYR A 304 -2.44 -4.46 14.59
CA TYR A 304 -3.25 -3.37 15.14
C TYR A 304 -3.34 -3.46 16.68
#